data_AF-A0A965B5R4-F1
#
_entry.id   AF-A0A965B5R4-F1
#
_cell.length_a   1.000
_cell.length_b   1.000
_cell.length_c   1.000
_cell.angle_alpha   90.00
_cell.angle_beta   90.00
_cell.angle_gamma   90.00
#
_symmetry.space_group_name_H-M   'P 1'
#
loop_
_entity.id
_entity.type
_entity.pdbx_description
1 polymer ?
#
loop_
_entity_poly.entity_id
_entity_poly.type
_entity_poly.pdbx_seq_one_letter_code
_entity_poly.pdbx_strand_id
1 'polypeptide(L)'
;TEAADWLPHDGEYLSAEVAARPKVPVARRAKGAARVETYTVRYDWPVRTGLIVGRHDSDGSRFLALTEDPELVALLSEGEPLGARITVRHQDAGNRAVLA
;
A
#
# COMPACT_ATOMS: atom_id res chain seq x y z
N THR A 1 -23.47 -21.67 31.91
CA THR A 1 -23.62 -21.75 30.44
C THR A 1 -24.16 -23.11 30.12
N GLU A 2 -25.25 -23.21 29.38
CA GLU A 2 -25.78 -24.50 28.91
C GLU A 2 -25.09 -24.91 27.61
N ALA A 3 -24.97 -26.22 27.39
CA ALA A 3 -24.44 -26.77 26.14
C ALA A 3 -25.45 -26.55 25.00
N ALA A 4 -24.95 -26.27 23.80
CA ALA A 4 -25.75 -26.11 22.60
C ALA A 4 -25.14 -26.92 21.44
N ASP A 5 -26.01 -27.34 20.52
CA ASP A 5 -25.59 -28.04 19.31
C ASP A 5 -24.86 -27.11 18.33
N TRP A 6 -24.00 -27.71 17.52
CA TRP A 6 -23.27 -27.00 16.48
C TRP A 6 -24.22 -26.50 15.38
N LEU A 7 -24.14 -25.21 15.07
CA LEU A 7 -24.88 -24.59 13.97
C LEU A 7 -23.93 -24.38 12.78
N PRO A 8 -24.24 -24.94 11.58
CA PRO A 8 -23.53 -24.60 10.36
C PRO A 8 -23.61 -23.10 10.08
N HIS A 9 -22.54 -22.52 9.54
CA HIS A 9 -22.50 -21.10 9.18
C HIS A 9 -22.52 -20.91 7.66
N ASP A 10 -23.04 -19.77 7.20
CA ASP A 10 -23.20 -19.45 5.77
C ASP A 10 -21.92 -18.85 5.14
N GLY A 11 -20.75 -19.39 5.50
CA GLY A 11 -19.46 -18.80 5.15
C GLY A 11 -19.18 -18.74 3.65
N GLU A 12 -19.68 -19.71 2.89
CA GLU A 12 -19.54 -19.73 1.43
C GLU A 12 -20.32 -18.59 0.77
N TYR A 13 -21.56 -18.38 1.20
CA TYR A 13 -22.41 -17.30 0.71
C TYR A 13 -21.80 -15.92 1.01
N LEU A 14 -21.39 -15.69 2.26
CA LEU A 14 -20.78 -14.41 2.67
C LEU A 14 -19.46 -14.15 1.94
N SER A 15 -18.67 -15.20 1.69
CA SER A 15 -17.42 -15.09 0.94
C SER A 15 -17.66 -14.75 -0.54
N ALA A 16 -18.69 -15.34 -1.16
CA ALA A 16 -19.09 -15.02 -2.52
C ALA A 16 -19.53 -13.55 -2.66
N GLU A 17 -20.26 -13.02 -1.67
CA GLU A 17 -20.65 -11.61 -1.65
C GLU A 17 -19.44 -10.66 -1.61
N VAL A 18 -18.43 -10.95 -0.78
CA VAL A 18 -17.21 -10.15 -0.71
C VAL A 18 -16.41 -10.24 -2.00
N ALA A 19 -16.31 -11.43 -2.60
CA ALA A 19 -15.57 -11.65 -3.83
C ALA A 19 -16.16 -10.91 -5.04
N ALA A 20 -17.47 -10.67 -5.05
CA ALA A 20 -18.17 -9.94 -6.10
C ALA A 20 -17.96 -8.42 -6.06
N ARG A 21 -17.37 -7.88 -4.98
CA ARG A 21 -17.13 -6.43 -4.84
C ARG A 21 -16.10 -5.94 -5.87
N PRO A 22 -16.22 -4.68 -6.35
CA PRO A 22 -15.26 -4.10 -7.28
C PRO A 22 -13.82 -4.14 -6.73
N LYS A 23 -12.87 -4.52 -7.59
CA LYS A 23 -11.44 -4.55 -7.24
C LYS A 23 -10.78 -3.23 -7.63
N VAL A 24 -9.90 -2.73 -6.76
CA VAL A 24 -9.04 -1.58 -7.08
C VAL A 24 -7.94 -2.04 -8.05
N PRO A 25 -7.73 -1.37 -9.21
CA PRO A 25 -6.65 -1.70 -10.14
C PRO A 25 -5.26 -1.58 -9.49
N VAL A 26 -4.30 -2.41 -9.95
CA VAL A 26 -2.93 -2.42 -9.43
C VAL A 26 -1.91 -2.26 -10.56
N ALA A 27 -1.10 -1.22 -10.48
CA ALA A 27 0.01 -0.94 -11.40
C ALA A 27 1.32 -1.57 -10.88
N ARG A 28 1.75 -2.67 -11.51
CA ARG A 28 3.01 -3.35 -11.13
C ARG A 28 4.25 -2.52 -11.50
N ARG A 29 4.21 -1.84 -12.66
CA ARG A 29 5.26 -0.96 -13.17
C ARG A 29 4.77 0.48 -13.11
N ALA A 30 4.82 1.07 -11.92
CA ALA A 30 4.29 2.39 -11.67
C ALA A 30 5.23 3.49 -12.21
N LYS A 31 4.66 4.58 -12.73
CA LYS A 31 5.40 5.72 -13.27
C LYS A 31 4.60 7.01 -13.20
N GLY A 32 5.14 8.04 -12.55
CA GLY A 32 4.59 9.39 -12.57
C GLY A 32 4.13 9.87 -11.20
N ALA A 33 3.23 10.86 -11.21
CA ALA A 33 2.72 11.51 -10.00
C ALA A 33 1.74 10.61 -9.24
N ALA A 34 1.88 10.61 -7.92
CA ALA A 34 1.11 9.77 -7.03
C ALA A 34 1.03 10.35 -5.61
N ARG A 35 0.24 9.69 -4.77
CA ARG A 35 0.11 10.00 -3.33
C ARG A 35 0.31 8.78 -2.47
N VAL A 36 0.83 8.98 -1.27
CA VAL A 36 0.91 7.93 -0.23
C VAL A 36 -0.50 7.61 0.27
N GLU A 37 -0.91 6.35 0.16
CA GLU A 37 -2.18 5.84 0.74
C GLU A 37 -1.95 5.18 2.09
N THR A 38 -0.86 4.42 2.23
CA THR A 38 -0.35 3.91 3.52
C THR A 38 1.12 3.56 3.39
N TYR A 39 1.79 3.34 4.51
CA TYR A 39 3.23 3.10 4.53
C TYR A 39 3.67 2.32 5.78
N THR A 40 4.90 1.84 5.73
CA THR A 40 5.66 1.39 6.90
C THR A 40 7.14 1.67 6.69
N VAL A 41 7.95 1.59 7.74
CA VAL A 41 9.39 1.82 7.68
C VAL A 41 10.12 0.65 8.33
N ARG A 42 11.11 0.10 7.64
CA ARG A 42 12.03 -0.89 8.19
C ARG A 42 13.18 -0.17 8.88
N TYR A 43 13.10 -0.10 10.21
CA TYR A 43 14.15 0.47 11.06
C TYR A 43 15.30 -0.50 11.35
N ASP A 44 15.07 -1.80 11.14
CA ASP A 44 15.96 -2.91 11.43
C ASP A 44 16.88 -3.29 10.25
N TRP A 45 16.75 -2.61 9.11
CA TRP A 45 17.60 -2.84 7.94
C TRP A 45 18.88 -2.01 7.98
N PRO A 46 19.96 -2.42 7.30
CA PRO A 46 21.19 -1.63 7.22
C PRO A 46 20.97 -0.21 6.70
N VAL A 47 19.99 -0.04 5.81
CA VAL A 47 19.50 1.25 5.32
C VAL A 47 18.03 1.38 5.70
N ARG A 48 17.68 2.46 6.39
CA ARG A 48 16.28 2.74 6.76
C ARG A 48 15.45 2.89 5.49
N THR A 49 14.50 1.97 5.31
CA THR A 49 13.77 1.83 4.04
C THR A 49 12.28 2.01 4.27
N GLY A 50 11.66 2.91 3.53
CA GLY A 50 10.21 3.08 3.47
C GLY A 50 9.56 2.11 2.49
N LEU A 51 8.42 1.55 2.87
CA LEU A 51 7.54 0.75 2.02
C LEU A 51 6.22 1.52 1.88
N ILE A 52 5.81 1.80 0.65
CA ILE A 52 4.66 2.65 0.36
C ILE A 52 3.65 1.87 -0.47
N VAL A 53 2.38 1.92 -0.06
CA VAL A 53 1.25 1.75 -0.97
C VAL A 53 0.86 3.13 -1.45
N GLY A 54 0.97 3.37 -2.76
CA GLY A 54 0.61 4.64 -3.37
C GLY A 54 -0.59 4.54 -4.30
N ARG A 55 -1.24 5.67 -4.56
CA ARG A 55 -2.25 5.83 -5.61
C ARG A 55 -1.78 6.77 -6.70
N HIS A 56 -1.90 6.36 -7.95
CA HIS A 56 -1.69 7.24 -9.09
C HIS A 56 -2.72 8.37 -9.11
N ASP A 57 -2.26 9.60 -9.38
CA ASP A 57 -3.17 10.74 -9.51
C ASP A 57 -4.07 10.63 -10.77
N SER A 58 -3.61 9.93 -11.81
CA SER A 58 -4.31 9.84 -13.10
C SER A 58 -5.52 8.91 -13.12
N ASP A 59 -5.44 7.78 -12.42
CA ASP A 59 -6.45 6.70 -12.51
C ASP A 59 -6.80 6.05 -11.16
N GLY A 60 -6.18 6.52 -10.06
CA GLY A 60 -6.40 5.99 -8.72
C GLY A 60 -5.88 4.56 -8.51
N SER A 61 -5.17 3.97 -9.47
CA SER A 61 -4.59 2.62 -9.36
C SER A 61 -3.55 2.57 -8.24
N ARG A 62 -3.53 1.44 -7.52
CA ARG A 62 -2.58 1.18 -6.43
C ARG A 62 -1.25 0.67 -6.96
N PHE A 63 -0.17 0.98 -6.26
CA PHE A 63 1.14 0.37 -6.48
C PHE A 63 1.89 0.20 -5.16
N LEU A 64 2.90 -0.66 -5.18
CA LEU A 64 3.91 -0.76 -4.13
C LEU A 64 5.20 -0.07 -4.59
N ALA A 65 5.86 0.67 -3.70
CA ALA A 65 7.18 1.25 -3.94
C ALA A 65 8.05 1.18 -2.69
N LEU A 66 9.36 1.10 -2.91
CA LEU A 66 10.37 1.28 -1.87
C LEU A 66 10.97 2.68 -1.95
N THR A 67 11.49 3.18 -0.84
CA THR A 67 12.29 4.40 -0.83
C THR A 67 13.38 4.32 0.23
N GLU A 68 14.58 4.73 -0.16
CA GLU A 68 15.72 5.01 0.73
C GLU A 68 16.10 6.50 0.61
N ASP A 69 15.26 7.30 -0.08
CA ASP A 69 15.45 8.73 -0.24
C ASP A 69 15.39 9.42 1.13
N PRO A 70 16.42 10.17 1.54
CA PRO A 70 16.49 10.68 2.91
C PRO A 70 15.31 11.59 3.28
N GLU A 71 14.84 12.42 2.35
CA GLU A 71 13.75 13.37 2.62
C GLU A 71 12.43 12.63 2.78
N LEU A 72 12.11 11.70 1.86
CA LEU A 72 10.91 10.90 1.98
C LEU A 72 10.96 9.99 3.21
N VAL A 73 12.09 9.35 3.51
CA VAL A 73 12.25 8.52 4.71
C VAL A 73 12.07 9.34 5.99
N ALA A 74 12.60 10.57 6.05
CA ALA A 74 12.39 11.45 7.19
C ALA A 74 10.89 11.78 7.39
N LEU A 75 10.17 12.12 6.31
CA LEU A 75 8.72 12.36 6.39
C LEU A 75 7.97 11.12 6.87
N LEU A 76 8.30 9.94 6.36
CA LEU A 76 7.67 8.68 6.76
C LEU A 76 7.94 8.35 8.23
N SER A 77 9.12 8.67 8.76
CA SER A 77 9.49 8.35 10.14
C SER A 77 8.94 9.33 11.17
N GLU A 78 8.89 10.62 10.84
CA GLU A 78 8.76 11.69 11.84
C GLU A 78 7.63 12.69 11.56
N GLY A 79 7.02 12.64 10.37
CA GLY A 79 5.99 13.59 9.95
C GLY A 79 4.61 12.96 9.73
N GLU A 80 3.78 13.66 8.93
CA GLU A 80 2.48 13.19 8.45
C GLU A 80 2.56 12.87 6.95
N PRO A 81 2.81 11.61 6.56
CA PRO A 81 3.01 11.24 5.17
C PRO A 81 1.72 10.86 4.43
N LEU A 82 0.58 10.65 5.10
CA LEU A 82 -0.65 10.23 4.39
C LEU A 82 -1.12 11.34 3.44
N GLY A 83 -1.35 10.98 2.18
CA GLY A 83 -1.75 11.92 1.13
C GLY A 83 -0.61 12.80 0.58
N ALA A 84 0.61 12.69 1.11
CA ALA A 84 1.79 13.38 0.60
C ALA A 84 2.04 13.03 -0.87
N ARG A 85 2.45 14.04 -1.66
CA ARG A 85 2.74 13.87 -3.08
C ARG A 85 4.12 13.25 -3.26
N ILE A 86 4.19 12.25 -4.13
CA ILE A 86 5.40 11.54 -4.48
C ILE A 86 5.47 11.36 -6.00
N THR A 87 6.69 11.19 -6.50
CA THR A 87 6.92 10.69 -7.86
C THR A 87 7.40 9.25 -7.76
N VAL A 88 6.74 8.34 -8.48
CA VAL A 88 7.13 6.93 -8.57
C VAL A 88 7.76 6.62 -9.92
N ARG A 89 8.79 5.78 -9.92
CA ARG A 89 9.40 5.22 -11.13
C ARG A 89 9.71 3.75 -10.96
N HIS A 90 9.35 2.93 -11.95
CA HIS A 90 9.79 1.55 -12.03
C HIS A 90 11.30 1.47 -12.33
N GLN A 91 12.00 0.64 -11.56
CA GLN A 91 13.40 0.26 -11.77
C GLN A 91 13.50 -1.27 -11.78
N ASP A 92 14.69 -1.82 -12.07
CA ASP A 92 14.88 -3.27 -12.23
C ASP A 92 14.42 -4.07 -11.00
N ALA A 93 14.70 -3.55 -9.80
CA ALA A 93 14.31 -4.16 -8.52
C ALA A 93 12.90 -3.73 -8.03
N GLY A 94 12.05 -3.18 -8.90
CA GLY A 94 10.71 -2.70 -8.55
C GLY A 94 10.59 -1.18 -8.49
N ASN A 95 9.45 -0.69 -8.01
CA ASN A 95 9.19 0.74 -8.01
C ASN A 95 9.96 1.47 -6.90
N ARG A 96 10.42 2.68 -7.21
CA ARG A 96 11.04 3.61 -6.26
C ARG A 96 10.25 4.91 -6.21
N ALA A 97 10.13 5.47 -5.01
CA ALA A 97 9.44 6.73 -4.78
C ALA A 97 10.37 7.76 -4.16
N VAL A 98 10.13 9.02 -4.52
CA VAL A 98 10.74 10.22 -3.94
C VAL A 98 9.66 11.25 -3.69
N LEU A 99 9.90 12.23 -2.82
CA LEU A 99 9.00 13.38 -2.67
C LEU A 99 8.87 14.12 -4.02
N ALA A 100 7.67 14.64 -4.29
CA ALA A 100 7.36 15.40 -5.52
C ALA A 100 7.59 16.90 -5.36
#